data_AF-A0A7S3BDF0-F1
#
_entry.id   AF-A0A7S3BDF0-F1
#
_cell.length_a   1.000
_cell.length_b   1.000
_cell.length_c   1.000
_cell.angle_alpha   90.00
_cell.angle_beta   90.00
_cell.angle_gamma   90.00
#
_symmetry.space_group_name_H-M   'P 1'
#
loop_
_entity.id
_entity.type
_entity.pdbx_description
1 polymer ?
#
loop_
_entity_poly.entity_id
_entity_poly.type
_entity_poly.pdbx_seq_one_letter_code
_entity_poly.pdbx_strand_id
1 'polypeptide(L)'
;MVHPNICPMEGRPRYHFTPPRGWMNDPNGLVYSDGEYHLFYQFNPHQPIWGPMHWGHATSTDLVHWHHLPIALRPDHLGMIFSGSVVVDHANTARFGAGSMVAVFTHASEEGQSQSLAYSTDRGRTWTKYSRNPVLQADAQDFRDPKVRWHAPTMRWGMTLA
;
A
#
# COMPACT_ATOMS: atom_id res chain seq x y z
N MET A 1 -0.49 22.09 -26.37
CA MET A 1 0.23 23.31 -25.94
C MET A 1 1.06 22.90 -24.72
N VAL A 2 2.38 22.80 -24.89
CA VAL A 2 3.30 22.27 -23.89
C VAL A 2 3.73 23.45 -23.03
N HIS A 3 3.46 23.43 -21.72
CA HIS A 3 3.97 24.48 -20.83
C HIS A 3 5.50 24.35 -20.73
N PRO A 4 6.28 25.37 -21.14
CA PRO A 4 7.72 25.39 -20.95
C PRO A 4 8.02 25.92 -19.54
N ASN A 5 9.11 25.43 -18.94
CA ASN A 5 9.71 25.87 -17.67
C ASN A 5 9.28 25.13 -16.40
N ILE A 6 9.46 23.81 -16.36
CA ILE A 6 9.91 23.17 -15.12
C ILE A 6 11.41 22.94 -15.31
N CYS A 7 12.23 23.71 -14.60
CA CYS A 7 13.66 23.44 -14.46
C CYS A 7 13.82 21.97 -14.04
N PRO A 8 14.67 21.14 -14.66
CA PRO A 8 14.91 19.80 -14.16
C PRO A 8 15.35 19.94 -12.69
N MET A 9 14.52 19.46 -11.76
CA MET A 9 14.88 19.50 -10.34
C MET A 9 16.19 18.72 -10.20
N GLU A 10 17.29 19.45 -9.99
CA GLU A 10 18.63 18.89 -9.93
C GLU A 10 18.64 17.75 -8.89
N GLY A 11 19.05 16.55 -9.31
CA GLY A 11 19.04 15.35 -8.47
C GLY A 11 17.77 14.49 -8.48
N ARG A 12 16.69 14.85 -9.21
CA ARG A 12 15.52 13.95 -9.34
C ARG A 12 15.79 12.84 -10.37
N PRO A 13 15.72 11.54 -9.99
CA PRO A 13 15.90 10.44 -10.92
C PRO A 13 14.87 10.46 -12.06
N ARG A 14 15.33 10.13 -13.28
CA ARG A 14 14.47 10.06 -14.48
C ARG A 14 13.85 8.68 -14.73
N TYR A 15 14.49 7.63 -14.24
CA TYR A 15 14.12 6.22 -14.50
C TYR A 15 13.79 5.45 -13.22
N HIS A 16 13.86 6.11 -12.06
CA HIS A 16 13.45 5.53 -10.78
C HIS A 16 12.27 6.31 -10.23
N PHE A 17 11.34 5.60 -9.61
CA PHE A 17 10.17 6.22 -8.99
C PHE A 17 10.58 7.21 -7.89
N THR A 18 9.89 8.34 -7.82
CA THR A 18 9.96 9.31 -6.71
C THR A 18 8.58 9.87 -6.44
N PRO A 19 8.18 10.11 -5.17
CA PRO A 19 6.90 10.73 -4.88
C PRO A 19 6.91 12.16 -5.44
N PRO A 20 5.73 12.76 -5.68
CA PRO A 20 5.65 14.13 -6.19
C PRO A 20 6.27 15.16 -5.22
N ARG A 21 6.28 14.86 -3.92
CA ARG A 21 6.85 15.65 -2.82
C ARG A 21 6.99 14.78 -1.57
N GLY A 22 7.61 15.30 -0.50
CA GLY A 22 7.59 14.66 0.83
C GLY A 22 8.60 13.53 0.98
N TRP A 23 8.33 12.60 1.90
CA TRP A 23 9.20 11.47 2.23
C TRP A 23 8.59 10.14 1.79
N MET A 24 9.39 9.27 1.18
CA MET A 24 9.04 7.86 0.97
C MET A 24 10.10 6.93 1.56
N ASN A 25 9.69 5.72 1.93
CA ASN A 25 10.59 4.62 2.23
C ASN A 25 10.08 3.32 1.57
N ASP A 26 9.71 2.32 2.37
CA ASP A 26 9.46 0.95 1.92
C ASP A 26 8.41 0.87 0.80
N PRO A 27 8.65 0.06 -0.25
CA PRO A 27 7.62 -0.29 -1.20
C PRO A 27 6.60 -1.24 -0.55
N ASN A 28 5.32 -0.96 -0.79
CA ASN A 28 4.18 -1.69 -0.26
C ASN A 28 3.31 -2.22 -1.39
N GLY A 29 2.49 -3.23 -1.07
CA GLY A 29 1.33 -3.56 -1.88
C GLY A 29 1.60 -3.90 -3.35
N LEU A 30 2.82 -4.30 -3.72
CA LEU A 30 3.19 -4.54 -5.11
C LEU A 30 2.30 -5.63 -5.72
N VAL A 31 1.51 -5.24 -6.72
CA VAL A 31 0.56 -6.14 -7.38
C VAL A 31 0.40 -5.76 -8.85
N TYR A 32 0.24 -6.77 -9.71
CA TYR A 32 -0.16 -6.59 -11.11
C TYR A 32 -1.60 -7.06 -11.28
N SER A 33 -2.44 -6.23 -11.87
CA SER A 33 -3.83 -6.56 -12.17
C SER A 33 -4.31 -5.82 -13.41
N ASP A 34 -5.09 -6.49 -14.26
CA ASP A 34 -5.78 -5.87 -15.40
C ASP A 34 -4.90 -5.01 -16.33
N GLY A 35 -3.64 -5.42 -16.55
CA GLY A 35 -2.70 -4.69 -17.42
C GLY A 35 -1.83 -3.65 -16.71
N GLU A 36 -2.05 -3.40 -15.42
CA GLU A 36 -1.35 -2.36 -14.67
C GLU A 36 -0.51 -2.94 -13.52
N TYR A 37 0.71 -2.45 -13.37
CA TYR A 37 1.51 -2.57 -12.16
C TYR A 37 1.10 -1.50 -11.17
N HIS A 38 0.85 -1.91 -9.92
CA HIS A 38 0.57 -1.01 -8.81
C HIS A 38 1.77 -0.98 -7.86
N LEU A 39 2.25 0.23 -7.59
CA LEU A 39 3.25 0.53 -6.56
C LEU A 39 2.57 1.31 -5.44
N PHE A 40 2.52 0.72 -4.25
CA PHE A 40 2.25 1.47 -3.02
C PHE A 40 3.56 1.69 -2.29
N TYR A 41 3.62 2.66 -1.39
CA TYR A 41 4.83 2.97 -0.64
C TYR A 41 4.50 3.72 0.64
N GLN A 42 5.32 3.52 1.67
CA GLN A 42 5.26 4.34 2.88
C GLN A 42 5.47 5.81 2.52
N PHE A 43 4.58 6.68 2.98
CA PHE A 43 4.53 8.06 2.51
C PHE A 43 4.19 9.08 3.60
N ASN A 44 5.03 10.11 3.74
CA ASN A 44 4.69 11.36 4.43
C ASN A 44 4.49 12.46 3.37
N PRO A 45 3.25 12.86 3.06
CA PRO A 45 2.96 13.87 2.03
C PRO A 45 3.27 15.31 2.47
N HIS A 46 3.57 15.53 3.74
CA HIS A 46 3.64 16.86 4.35
C HIS A 46 5.07 17.34 4.59
N GLN A 47 5.99 16.44 4.89
CA GLN A 47 7.37 16.79 5.22
C GLN A 47 8.37 15.80 4.60
N PRO A 48 9.60 16.23 4.28
CA PRO A 48 10.67 15.36 3.77
C PRO A 48 11.38 14.61 4.90
N ILE A 49 10.62 14.16 5.91
CA ILE A 49 11.09 13.35 7.03
C ILE A 49 10.06 12.26 7.33
N TRP A 50 10.50 11.22 8.03
CA TRP A 50 9.59 10.23 8.59
C TRP A 50 8.59 10.89 9.55
N GLY A 51 7.33 10.48 9.50
CA GLY A 51 6.20 11.11 10.21
C GLY A 51 4.90 10.41 9.86
N PRO A 52 3.70 10.95 10.17
CA PRO A 52 2.43 10.25 9.99
C PRO A 52 2.33 9.47 8.68
N MET A 53 2.45 8.15 8.77
CA MET A 53 2.66 7.30 7.60
C MET A 53 1.36 6.94 6.89
N HIS A 54 1.38 7.17 5.59
CA HIS A 54 0.32 6.82 4.64
C HIS A 54 0.83 5.75 3.69
N TRP A 55 -0.08 5.16 2.91
CA TRP A 55 0.31 4.51 1.65
C TRP A 55 0.08 5.48 0.49
N GLY A 56 1.18 5.96 -0.10
CA GLY A 56 1.15 6.55 -1.43
C GLY A 56 0.86 5.50 -2.49
N HIS A 57 0.41 5.92 -3.67
CA HIS A 57 0.02 4.99 -4.75
C HIS A 57 0.39 5.56 -6.12
N ALA A 58 0.94 4.71 -6.98
CA ALA A 58 1.13 4.97 -8.40
C ALA A 58 0.88 3.70 -9.22
N THR A 59 0.53 3.87 -10.49
CA THR A 59 0.41 2.77 -11.45
C THR A 59 1.36 2.96 -12.63
N SER A 60 1.71 1.87 -13.29
CA SER A 60 2.52 1.85 -14.50
C SER A 60 2.13 0.68 -15.39
N THR A 61 2.32 0.79 -16.70
CA THR A 61 2.18 -0.32 -17.64
C THR A 61 3.53 -0.92 -18.05
N ASP A 62 4.65 -0.28 -17.69
CA ASP A 62 5.99 -0.64 -18.13
C ASP A 62 7.08 -0.59 -17.04
N LEU A 63 6.69 -0.32 -15.79
CA LEU A 63 7.55 -0.17 -14.61
C LEU A 63 8.55 1.01 -14.65
N VAL A 64 8.49 1.85 -15.68
CA VAL A 64 9.39 3.00 -15.86
C VAL A 64 8.62 4.31 -15.80
N HIS A 65 7.47 4.39 -16.49
CA HIS A 65 6.60 5.57 -16.51
C HIS A 65 5.46 5.38 -15.52
N TRP A 66 5.40 6.26 -14.52
CA TRP A 66 4.47 6.14 -13.39
C TRP A 66 3.41 7.23 -13.40
N HIS A 67 2.15 6.84 -13.24
CA HIS A 67 1.01 7.71 -13.01
C HIS A 67 0.69 7.76 -11.51
N HIS A 68 0.88 8.92 -10.89
CA HIS A 68 0.56 9.12 -9.48
C HIS A 68 -0.96 9.11 -9.24
N LEU A 69 -1.40 8.36 -8.24
CA LEU A 69 -2.79 8.30 -7.81
C LEU A 69 -2.96 8.97 -6.43
N PRO A 70 -4.20 9.25 -6.00
CA PRO A 70 -4.46 9.71 -4.64
C PRO A 70 -3.89 8.75 -3.60
N ILE A 71 -3.64 9.27 -2.39
CA ILE A 71 -3.23 8.45 -1.23
C ILE A 71 -4.26 7.33 -1.02
N ALA A 72 -3.77 6.09 -1.02
CA ALA A 72 -4.59 4.89 -0.90
C ALA A 72 -5.08 4.69 0.54
N LEU A 73 -4.17 4.68 1.51
CA LEU A 73 -4.49 4.49 2.93
C LEU A 73 -3.96 5.67 3.75
N ARG A 74 -4.84 6.23 4.60
CA ARG A 74 -4.52 7.31 5.54
C ARG A 74 -4.52 6.79 6.97
N PRO A 75 -3.68 7.34 7.88
CA PRO A 75 -3.80 7.10 9.32
C PRO A 75 -5.23 7.33 9.82
N ASP A 76 -5.61 6.62 10.87
CA ASP A 76 -6.84 6.89 11.63
C ASP A 76 -6.61 6.66 13.12
N HIS A 77 -7.69 6.47 13.89
CA HIS A 77 -7.63 6.23 15.33
C HIS A 77 -6.83 4.98 15.75
N LEU A 78 -6.61 4.01 14.84
CA LEU A 78 -5.74 2.85 15.09
C LEU A 78 -4.25 3.16 14.88
N GLY A 79 -3.92 4.35 14.36
CA GLY A 79 -2.56 4.84 14.22
C GLY A 79 -2.11 5.01 12.76
N MET A 80 -0.79 5.02 12.60
CA MET A 80 -0.13 5.18 11.30
C MET A 80 -0.28 3.92 10.43
N ILE A 81 -0.18 4.09 9.11
CA ILE A 81 -0.21 2.97 8.15
C ILE A 81 1.22 2.57 7.84
N PHE A 82 1.65 1.44 8.38
CA PHE A 82 2.94 0.82 8.15
C PHE A 82 2.90 -0.16 6.97
N SER A 83 4.04 -0.78 6.68
CA SER A 83 4.25 -1.58 5.48
C SER A 83 3.32 -2.79 5.40
N GLY A 84 3.26 -3.39 4.22
CA GLY A 84 2.39 -4.53 3.97
C GLY A 84 2.25 -4.89 2.49
N SER A 85 1.27 -5.73 2.19
CA SER A 85 1.08 -6.33 0.87
C SER A 85 -0.35 -6.25 0.37
N VAL A 86 -0.52 -6.42 -0.94
CA VAL A 86 -1.82 -6.48 -1.60
C VAL A 86 -1.90 -7.80 -2.35
N VAL A 87 -3.07 -8.43 -2.31
CA VAL A 87 -3.41 -9.62 -3.09
C VAL A 87 -4.69 -9.36 -3.89
N VAL A 88 -4.88 -10.07 -5.00
CA VAL A 88 -6.14 -10.07 -5.76
C VAL A 88 -6.93 -11.32 -5.37
N ASP A 89 -8.11 -11.14 -4.78
CA ASP A 89 -8.99 -12.23 -4.35
C ASP A 89 -9.99 -12.58 -5.46
N HIS A 90 -9.50 -13.30 -6.48
CA HIS A 90 -10.31 -13.70 -7.64
C HIS A 90 -11.54 -14.53 -7.26
N ALA A 91 -11.43 -15.36 -6.23
CA ALA A 91 -12.49 -16.29 -5.82
C ALA A 91 -13.44 -15.70 -4.75
N ASN A 92 -13.30 -14.41 -4.40
CA ASN A 92 -14.10 -13.74 -3.37
C ASN A 92 -14.09 -14.46 -2.01
N THR A 93 -12.96 -15.08 -1.65
CA THR A 93 -12.81 -15.79 -0.39
C THR A 93 -12.89 -14.86 0.83
N ALA A 94 -12.48 -13.60 0.69
CA ALA A 94 -12.56 -12.55 1.69
C ALA A 94 -13.94 -11.86 1.75
N ARG A 95 -14.83 -12.14 0.80
CA ARG A 95 -16.20 -11.60 0.70
C ARG A 95 -16.31 -10.09 0.47
N PHE A 96 -15.28 -9.47 -0.11
CA PHE A 96 -15.29 -8.05 -0.50
C PHE A 96 -15.70 -7.80 -1.96
N GLY A 97 -15.89 -8.86 -2.75
CA GLY A 97 -16.16 -8.83 -4.18
C GLY A 97 -15.13 -9.68 -4.94
N ALA A 98 -15.60 -10.41 -5.96
CA ALA A 98 -14.71 -11.20 -6.81
C ALA A 98 -13.74 -10.30 -7.56
N GLY A 99 -12.44 -10.63 -7.50
CA GLY A 99 -11.38 -9.82 -8.09
C GLY A 99 -11.05 -8.55 -7.30
N SER A 100 -11.57 -8.40 -6.08
CA SER A 100 -11.18 -7.29 -5.21
C SER A 100 -9.69 -7.35 -4.88
N MET A 101 -9.06 -6.19 -4.82
CA MET A 101 -7.73 -6.06 -4.25
C MET A 101 -7.87 -5.96 -2.74
N VAL A 102 -7.11 -6.76 -1.99
CA VAL A 102 -7.11 -6.76 -0.53
C VAL A 102 -5.72 -6.39 -0.05
N ALA A 103 -5.62 -5.23 0.60
CA ALA A 103 -4.42 -4.79 1.31
C ALA A 103 -4.43 -5.39 2.71
N VAL A 104 -3.29 -5.97 3.09
CA VAL A 104 -2.98 -6.40 4.45
C VAL A 104 -1.80 -5.56 4.89
N PHE A 105 -1.98 -4.79 5.95
CA PHE A 105 -1.03 -3.77 6.38
C PHE A 105 -0.97 -3.67 7.90
N THR A 106 0.10 -3.08 8.41
CA THR A 106 0.24 -2.83 9.85
C THR A 106 -0.34 -1.47 10.22
N HIS A 107 -1.22 -1.42 11.23
CA HIS A 107 -1.46 -0.20 11.99
C HIS A 107 -0.44 -0.11 13.13
N ALA A 108 0.18 1.05 13.31
CA ALA A 108 1.17 1.29 14.35
C ALA A 108 0.83 2.54 15.17
N SER A 109 0.76 2.37 16.49
CA SER A 109 0.53 3.45 17.46
C SER A 109 1.48 3.31 18.65
N GLU A 110 1.35 4.17 19.64
CA GLU A 110 2.07 4.04 20.92
C GLU A 110 1.66 2.78 21.70
N GLU A 111 0.46 2.25 21.43
CA GLU A 111 -0.05 1.02 22.06
C GLU A 111 0.53 -0.26 21.42
N GLY A 112 1.20 -0.15 20.27
CA GLY A 112 1.85 -1.26 19.59
C GLY A 112 1.51 -1.38 18.10
N GLN A 113 1.75 -2.58 17.56
CA GLN A 113 1.56 -2.89 16.14
C GLN A 113 0.49 -3.97 15.97
N SER A 114 -0.38 -3.81 14.97
CA SER A 114 -1.47 -4.75 14.68
C SER A 114 -1.71 -4.87 13.18
N GLN A 115 -2.26 -6.00 12.72
CA GLN A 115 -2.52 -6.22 11.29
C GLN A 115 -3.96 -5.88 10.96
N SER A 116 -4.15 -5.18 9.85
CA SER A 116 -5.42 -4.66 9.39
C SER A 116 -5.63 -4.92 7.90
N LEU A 117 -6.88 -4.87 7.49
CA LEU A 117 -7.30 -5.07 6.11
C LEU A 117 -7.91 -3.78 5.52
N ALA A 118 -7.66 -3.56 4.24
CA ALA A 118 -8.46 -2.68 3.41
C ALA A 118 -8.73 -3.36 2.07
N TYR A 119 -9.79 -2.97 1.39
CA TYR A 119 -10.14 -3.55 0.10
C TYR A 119 -10.52 -2.48 -0.92
N SER A 120 -10.32 -2.82 -2.19
CA SER A 120 -10.73 -2.04 -3.34
C SER A 120 -11.49 -2.92 -4.31
N THR A 121 -12.64 -2.44 -4.76
CA THR A 121 -13.49 -3.07 -5.78
C THR A 121 -13.47 -2.32 -7.11
N ASP A 122 -12.62 -1.30 -7.24
CA ASP A 122 -12.53 -0.43 -8.40
C ASP A 122 -11.12 -0.43 -9.03
N ARG A 123 -10.42 -1.57 -8.95
CA ARG A 123 -9.03 -1.77 -9.43
C ARG A 123 -8.03 -0.86 -8.73
N GLY A 124 -8.09 -0.81 -7.40
CA GLY A 124 -7.14 -0.12 -6.54
C GLY A 124 -7.27 1.41 -6.57
N ARG A 125 -8.34 1.99 -7.13
CA ARG A 125 -8.48 3.45 -7.27
C ARG A 125 -8.97 4.10 -5.98
N THR A 126 -9.86 3.42 -5.26
CA THR A 126 -10.29 3.79 -3.92
C THR A 126 -10.23 2.59 -2.98
N TRP A 127 -10.04 2.87 -1.68
CA TRP A 127 -9.81 1.86 -0.66
C TRP A 127 -10.73 2.07 0.53
N THR A 128 -11.35 0.98 0.97
CA THR A 128 -12.18 0.94 2.18
C THR A 128 -11.50 0.09 3.24
N LYS A 129 -11.21 0.67 4.41
CA LYS A 129 -10.69 -0.11 5.55
C LYS A 129 -11.78 -1.03 6.10
N TYR A 130 -11.41 -2.26 6.43
CA TYR A 130 -12.34 -3.22 7.01
C TYR A 130 -12.84 -2.75 8.38
N SER A 131 -14.15 -2.76 8.58
CA SER A 131 -14.80 -2.16 9.76
C SER A 131 -14.49 -2.86 11.08
N ARG A 132 -13.95 -4.09 11.05
CA ARG A 132 -13.55 -4.85 12.23
C ARG A 132 -12.03 -4.93 12.39
N ASN A 133 -11.29 -3.96 11.84
CA ASN A 133 -9.87 -3.85 12.13
C ASN A 133 -9.62 -3.53 13.61
N PRO A 134 -8.48 -3.97 14.17
CA PRO A 134 -7.48 -4.85 13.55
C PRO A 134 -7.95 -6.32 13.47
N VAL A 135 -7.40 -7.07 12.51
CA VAL A 135 -7.72 -8.50 12.31
C VAL A 135 -6.75 -9.46 12.99
N LEU A 136 -5.59 -8.96 13.40
CA LEU A 136 -4.61 -9.73 14.16
C LEU A 136 -3.82 -8.80 15.09
N GLN A 137 -3.74 -9.18 16.36
CA GLN A 137 -3.02 -8.46 17.40
C GLN A 137 -2.14 -9.45 18.17
N ALA A 138 -0.99 -8.98 18.66
CA ALA A 138 -0.10 -9.73 19.51
C ALA A 138 0.64 -8.77 20.46
N ASP A 139 0.96 -9.25 21.66
CA ASP A 139 1.88 -8.55 22.56
C ASP A 139 3.31 -8.95 22.19
N ALA A 140 3.78 -8.40 21.07
CA ALA A 140 5.09 -8.67 20.53
C ALA A 140 5.72 -7.37 20.02
N GLN A 141 6.99 -7.19 20.35
CA GLN A 141 7.81 -6.18 19.70
C GLN A 141 7.99 -6.58 18.22
N ASP A 142 8.03 -5.59 17.34
CA ASP A 142 8.25 -5.77 15.91
C ASP A 142 7.19 -6.60 15.15
N PHE A 143 5.94 -6.59 15.61
CA PHE A 143 4.82 -7.29 14.96
C PHE A 143 4.28 -6.55 13.72
N ARG A 144 4.99 -6.63 12.58
CA ARG A 144 4.66 -5.83 11.38
C ARG A 144 5.01 -6.48 10.04
N ASP A 145 4.78 -5.71 8.99
CA ASP A 145 5.21 -5.93 7.61
C ASP A 145 4.63 -7.22 6.97
N PRO A 146 3.29 -7.41 7.01
CA PRO A 146 2.65 -8.64 6.57
C PRO A 146 2.79 -8.85 5.06
N LYS A 147 3.41 -9.98 4.69
CA LYS A 147 3.38 -10.49 3.31
C LYS A 147 2.38 -11.63 3.20
N VAL A 148 1.33 -11.41 2.42
CA VAL A 148 0.26 -12.39 2.18
C VAL A 148 0.34 -12.96 0.77
N ARG A 149 0.06 -14.26 0.65
CA ARG A 149 -0.07 -14.96 -0.64
C ARG A 149 -1.10 -16.08 -0.56
N TRP A 150 -1.72 -16.39 -1.70
CA TRP A 150 -2.52 -17.60 -1.82
C TRP A 150 -1.63 -18.84 -1.91
N HIS A 151 -1.98 -19.89 -1.18
CA HIS A 151 -1.33 -21.19 -1.27
C HIS A 151 -2.32 -22.21 -1.84
N ALA A 152 -2.27 -22.40 -3.16
CA ALA A 152 -3.19 -23.25 -3.90
C ALA A 152 -3.28 -24.71 -3.36
N PRO A 153 -2.18 -25.40 -2.99
CA PRO A 153 -2.28 -26.77 -2.52
C PRO A 153 -3.11 -26.95 -1.23
N THR A 154 -3.12 -25.95 -0.34
CA THR A 154 -3.89 -26.02 0.92
C THR A 154 -5.16 -25.19 0.88
N MET A 155 -5.43 -24.49 -0.22
CA MET A 155 -6.57 -23.58 -0.38
C MET A 155 -6.66 -22.55 0.76
N ARG A 156 -5.53 -21.96 1.15
CA ARG A 156 -5.45 -21.00 2.25
C ARG A 156 -4.62 -19.78 1.88
N TRP A 157 -4.94 -18.65 2.49
CA TRP A 157 -4.06 -17.50 2.57
C TRP A 157 -2.96 -17.78 3.58
N GLY A 158 -1.71 -17.69 3.14
CA GLY A 158 -0.53 -17.73 4.01
C GLY A 158 -0.04 -16.31 4.24
N MET A 159 0.30 -16.00 5.49
CA MET A 159 0.85 -14.71 5.89
C MET A 159 2.17 -14.95 6.63
N THR A 160 3.21 -14.21 6.24
CA THR A 160 4.47 -14.10 6.98
C THR A 160 4.58 -12.70 7.57
N LEU A 161 4.95 -12.61 8.84
CA LEU A 161 5.30 -11.36 9.52
C LEU A 161 6.78 -11.38 9.90
N ALA A 162 7.35 -10.19 10.07
CA ALA A 162 8.63 -10.00 10.76
C ALA A 162 8.45 -10.16 12.28
#